data_AF-A0A1S4DTT9-F1
#
_entry.id   AF-A0A1S4DTT9-F1
#
_cell.length_a   1.000
_cell.length_b   1.000
_cell.length_c   1.000
_cell.angle_alpha   90.00
_cell.angle_beta   90.00
_cell.angle_gamma   90.00
#
_symmetry.space_group_name_H-M   'P 1'
#
loop_
_entity.id
_entity.type
_entity.pdbx_description
1 polymer ?
#
loop_
_entity_poly.entity_id
_entity_poly.type
_entity_poly.pdbx_seq_one_letter_code
_entity_poly.pdbx_strand_id
1 'polypeptide(L)'
;MDPIKYIFEKPSLSGRIAKWQVLPSEYDIIYVTRNVVKGSAITDCLADLPVEDYELMKFEFLDEDVMTVSDTPQDTEIWTMFFDGATNEVGHGVGAILTFPDGKSYPLTAKLYFDCTNNMAEYETCSMGVKMAYDLKIKKLQVYEDSLLVIHQLNREWETRDSKLIPYNKYI
;
A
#
# COMPACT_ATOMS: atom_id res chain seq x y z
N MET A 1 19.55 21.35 25.18
CA MET A 1 18.40 21.94 24.48
C MET A 1 17.25 20.95 24.59
N ASP A 2 16.12 21.37 25.15
CA ASP A 2 14.90 20.56 25.12
C ASP A 2 14.29 20.69 23.71
N PRO A 3 14.21 19.60 22.92
CA PRO A 3 13.74 19.66 21.54
C PRO A 3 12.30 20.14 21.40
N ILE A 4 11.44 19.85 22.39
CA ILE A 4 10.04 20.26 22.38
C ILE A 4 9.97 21.76 22.67
N LYS A 5 10.68 22.22 23.71
CA LYS A 5 10.74 23.66 24.01
C LYS A 5 11.21 24.49 22.82
N TYR A 6 12.22 24.00 22.09
CA TYR A 6 12.74 24.67 20.89
C TYR A 6 11.70 24.78 19.76
N ILE A 7 10.80 23.81 19.62
CA ILE A 7 9.72 23.82 18.63
C ILE A 7 8.74 24.95 18.94
N PHE A 8 8.31 25.12 20.20
CA PHE A 8 7.35 26.17 20.56
C PHE A 8 7.93 27.59 20.59
N GLU A 9 9.25 27.73 20.79
CA GLU A 9 9.92 29.04 20.78
C GLU A 9 10.21 29.56 19.36
N LYS A 10 10.09 28.73 18.33
CA LYS A 10 10.39 29.10 16.93
C LYS A 10 9.12 29.58 16.21
N PRO A 11 9.08 30.85 15.73
CA PRO A 11 7.89 31.40 15.06
C PRO A 11 7.69 30.90 13.61
N SER A 12 8.68 30.21 13.03
CA SER A 12 8.61 29.74 11.65
C SER A 12 9.02 28.27 11.56
N LEU A 13 8.08 27.38 11.88
CA LEU A 13 8.19 25.97 11.54
C LEU A 13 7.42 25.70 10.25
N SER A 14 7.92 24.78 9.43
CA SER A 14 7.29 24.41 8.15
C SER A 14 7.08 22.89 8.10
N GLY A 15 6.09 22.47 7.32
CA GLY A 15 5.74 21.06 7.15
C GLY A 15 5.13 20.42 8.40
N ARG A 16 5.49 19.17 8.69
CA ARG A 16 4.89 18.35 9.76
C ARG A 16 5.03 18.99 11.14
N ILE A 17 6.14 19.63 11.44
CA ILE A 17 6.42 20.19 12.79
C ILE A 17 5.49 21.39 13.10
N ALA A 18 5.17 22.22 12.11
CA ALA A 18 4.20 23.30 12.29
C ALA A 18 2.80 22.76 12.65
N LYS A 19 2.41 21.63 12.04
CA LYS A 19 1.13 20.97 12.33
C LYS A 19 1.11 20.40 13.75
N TRP A 20 2.19 19.74 14.18
CA TRP A 20 2.32 19.21 15.55
C TRP A 20 2.33 20.30 16.63
N GLN A 21 2.67 21.54 16.29
CA GLN A 21 2.63 22.66 17.23
C GLN A 21 1.21 23.20 17.47
N VAL A 22 0.29 23.08 16.49
CA VAL A 22 -1.07 23.64 16.57
C VAL A 22 -1.90 23.00 17.68
N LEU A 23 -2.01 21.67 17.69
CA LEU A 23 -2.82 20.93 18.66
C LEU A 23 -2.47 21.24 20.14
N PRO A 24 -1.19 21.21 20.54
CA PRO A 24 -0.80 21.53 21.91
C PRO A 24 -0.75 23.04 22.21
N SER A 25 -0.84 23.93 21.21
CA SER A 25 -0.83 25.39 21.44
C SER A 25 -2.07 25.94 22.15
N GLU A 26 -3.15 25.14 22.21
CA GLU A 26 -4.37 25.49 22.95
C GLU A 26 -4.19 25.43 24.47
N TYR A 27 -3.10 24.80 24.94
CA TYR A 27 -2.83 24.58 26.35
C TYR A 27 -1.60 25.36 26.82
N ASP A 28 -1.63 25.82 28.07
CA ASP A 28 -0.45 26.38 28.73
C ASP A 28 0.54 25.26 29.11
N ILE A 29 1.55 25.04 28.28
CA ILE A 29 2.53 23.96 28.47
C ILE A 29 3.59 24.38 29.49
N ILE A 30 3.68 23.63 30.59
CA ILE A 30 4.73 23.78 31.61
C ILE A 30 5.80 22.71 31.38
N TYR A 31 7.03 23.14 31.11
CA TYR A 31 8.18 22.24 30.94
C TYR A 31 8.76 21.84 32.29
N VAL A 32 8.74 20.54 32.59
CA VAL A 32 9.31 19.97 33.83
C VAL A 32 10.47 19.05 33.49
N THR A 33 11.58 19.17 34.23
CA THR A 33 12.74 18.29 34.06
C THR A 33 12.35 16.84 34.33
N ARG A 34 12.57 15.96 33.35
CA ARG A 34 12.15 14.55 33.44
C ARG A 34 13.05 13.76 34.39
N ASN A 35 12.49 13.29 35.50
CA ASN A 35 13.06 12.17 36.25
C ASN A 35 12.71 10.86 35.54
N VAL A 36 13.61 9.86 35.60
CA VAL A 36 13.49 8.58 34.87
C VAL A 36 12.06 8.01 34.97
N VAL A 37 11.39 7.88 33.83
CA VAL A 37 10.08 7.23 33.74
C VAL A 37 10.32 5.76 33.49
N LYS A 38 9.98 4.90 34.45
CA LYS A 38 9.95 3.45 34.22
C LYS A 38 8.83 3.15 33.24
N GLY A 39 9.11 2.37 32.19
CA GLY A 39 8.11 1.98 31.19
C GLY A 39 6.86 1.33 31.79
N SER A 40 6.99 0.70 32.97
CA SER A 40 5.84 0.16 33.72
C SER A 40 4.81 1.22 34.11
N ALA A 41 5.22 2.46 34.40
CA ALA A 41 4.28 3.52 34.77
C ALA A 41 3.36 3.92 33.61
N ILE A 42 3.81 3.75 32.36
CA ILE A 42 2.98 4.02 31.17
C ILE A 42 1.97 2.88 30.99
N THR A 43 2.40 1.63 31.16
CA THR A 43 1.51 0.47 31.05
C THR A 43 0.46 0.44 32.15
N ASP A 44 0.84 0.77 33.38
CA ASP A 44 -0.07 0.81 34.53
C ASP A 44 -1.13 1.91 34.35
N CYS A 45 -0.73 3.09 33.85
CA CYS A 45 -1.66 4.19 33.58
C CYS A 45 -2.64 3.88 32.43
N LEU A 46 -2.20 3.13 31.40
CA LEU A 46 -3.08 2.69 30.32
C LEU A 46 -4.04 1.59 30.77
N ALA A 47 -3.61 0.73 31.70
CA ALA A 47 -4.47 -0.30 32.28
C ALA A 47 -5.58 0.30 33.17
N ASP A 48 -5.29 1.40 33.86
CA ASP A 48 -6.25 2.13 34.70
C ASP A 48 -7.23 3.02 33.92
N LEU A 49 -6.93 3.30 32.63
CA LEU A 49 -7.78 4.07 31.72
C LEU A 49 -8.15 3.24 30.48
N PRO A 50 -9.00 2.20 30.62
CA PRO A 50 -9.46 1.43 29.48
C PRO A 50 -10.27 2.35 28.57
N VAL A 51 -9.72 2.69 27.40
CA VAL A 51 -10.45 3.41 26.36
C VAL A 51 -11.33 2.37 25.66
N GLU A 52 -12.55 2.18 26.16
CA GLU A 52 -13.49 1.17 25.62
C GLU A 52 -13.92 1.50 24.18
N ASP A 53 -13.94 2.79 23.80
CA ASP A 53 -14.26 3.28 22.46
C ASP A 53 -13.17 4.23 21.96
N TYR A 54 -11.95 3.71 21.72
CA TYR A 54 -10.94 4.50 21.02
C TYR A 54 -11.34 4.64 19.55
N GLU A 55 -12.14 5.65 19.24
CA GLU A 55 -12.27 6.11 17.87
C GLU A 55 -10.95 6.76 17.47
N LEU A 56 -10.18 6.02 16.67
CA LEU A 56 -8.98 6.52 16.01
C LEU A 56 -9.39 7.78 15.25
N MET A 57 -8.89 8.93 15.67
CA MET A 57 -9.13 10.21 15.00
C MET A 57 -8.57 10.06 13.59
N LYS A 58 -9.44 9.75 12.63
CA LYS A 58 -9.07 9.59 11.22
C LYS A 58 -8.60 10.95 10.73
N PHE A 59 -7.31 11.12 10.53
CA PHE A 59 -6.85 12.27 9.79
C PHE A 59 -6.94 11.93 8.29
N GLU A 60 -7.55 12.83 7.52
CA GLU A 60 -7.66 12.70 6.07
C GLU A 60 -6.31 13.03 5.39
N PHE A 61 -5.27 12.24 5.64
CA PHE A 61 -3.99 12.39 4.95
C PHE A 61 -3.64 11.13 4.15
N LEU A 62 -3.10 11.34 2.95
CA LEU A 62 -2.75 10.32 1.96
C LEU A 62 -1.63 9.35 2.39
N ASP A 63 -1.03 9.55 3.57
CA ASP A 63 0.12 8.79 4.07
C ASP A 63 -0.11 8.07 5.42
N GLU A 64 -1.35 8.01 5.94
CA GLU A 64 -1.65 7.34 7.22
C GLU A 64 -1.78 5.81 7.16
N ASP A 65 -1.94 5.21 5.98
CA ASP A 65 -2.01 3.75 5.82
C ASP A 65 -0.66 3.03 6.08
N VAL A 66 0.39 3.76 6.46
CA VAL A 66 1.71 3.18 6.74
C VAL A 66 1.80 2.58 8.15
N MET A 67 0.84 2.84 9.07
CA MET A 67 0.96 2.38 10.48
C MET A 67 -0.30 1.79 11.12
N THR A 68 -1.37 1.49 10.38
CA THR A 68 -2.57 0.85 10.93
C THR A 68 -2.41 -0.68 10.98
N VAL A 69 -1.86 -1.20 12.07
CA VAL A 69 -2.09 -2.62 12.46
C VAL A 69 -3.49 -2.69 13.08
N SER A 70 -4.52 -2.81 12.24
CA SER A 70 -5.85 -3.15 12.74
C SER A 70 -5.92 -4.65 13.00
N ASP A 71 -6.05 -5.03 14.27
CA ASP A 71 -6.41 -6.38 14.70
C ASP A 71 -7.88 -6.67 14.33
N THR A 72 -8.16 -6.87 13.05
CA THR A 72 -9.40 -7.48 12.58
C THR A 72 -9.09 -8.90 12.07
N PRO A 73 -9.61 -9.95 12.73
CA PRO A 73 -9.34 -11.32 12.33
C PRO A 73 -10.29 -11.71 11.20
N GLN A 74 -9.93 -11.46 9.92
CA GLN A 74 -10.33 -12.31 8.77
C GLN A 74 -9.79 -11.94 7.37
N ASP A 75 -9.29 -10.72 7.11
CA ASP A 75 -8.79 -10.32 5.78
C ASP A 75 -7.25 -10.33 5.62
N THR A 76 -6.53 -10.82 6.63
CA THR A 76 -5.07 -10.81 6.72
C THR A 76 -4.34 -11.68 5.68
N GLU A 77 -5.06 -12.36 4.78
CA GLU A 77 -4.49 -13.31 3.80
C GLU A 77 -4.80 -12.96 2.34
N ILE A 78 -5.48 -11.84 2.05
CA ILE A 78 -5.72 -11.40 0.67
C ILE A 78 -4.48 -10.68 0.16
N TRP A 79 -3.84 -11.22 -0.85
CA TRP A 79 -2.73 -10.55 -1.53
C TRP A 79 -3.27 -9.62 -2.60
N THR A 80 -2.57 -8.52 -2.83
CA THR A 80 -2.89 -7.58 -3.91
C THR A 80 -1.86 -7.69 -5.02
N MET A 81 -2.30 -7.73 -6.27
CA MET A 81 -1.46 -7.64 -7.46
C MET A 81 -1.78 -6.37 -8.23
N PHE A 82 -0.75 -5.61 -8.58
CA PHE A 82 -0.83 -4.58 -9.63
C PHE A 82 0.06 -5.00 -10.78
N PHE A 83 -0.33 -4.70 -12.01
CA PHE A 83 0.48 -5.01 -13.17
C PHE A 83 0.30 -3.99 -14.30
N ASP A 84 1.33 -3.87 -15.13
CA ASP A 84 1.39 -3.01 -16.31
C ASP A 84 2.40 -3.59 -17.33
N GLY A 85 1.95 -3.70 -18.58
CA GLY A 85 2.71 -4.17 -19.73
C GLY A 85 3.08 -3.03 -20.68
N ALA A 86 4.37 -2.78 -20.85
CA ALA A 86 4.84 -1.68 -21.71
C ALA A 86 5.46 -2.18 -23.02
N THR A 87 5.15 -1.50 -24.12
CA THR A 87 5.87 -1.69 -25.40
C THR A 87 6.37 -0.38 -25.99
N ASN A 88 7.54 -0.43 -26.63
CA ASN A 88 8.11 0.69 -27.39
C ASN A 88 8.87 0.16 -28.62
N GLU A 89 9.46 1.08 -29.41
CA GLU A 89 10.22 0.72 -30.62
C GLU A 89 11.47 -0.13 -30.35
N VAL A 90 11.98 -0.12 -29.12
CA VAL A 90 13.23 -0.79 -28.71
C VAL A 90 12.95 -2.14 -28.03
N GLY A 91 11.72 -2.38 -27.62
CA GLY A 91 11.26 -3.67 -27.11
C GLY A 91 10.09 -3.58 -26.14
N HIS A 92 9.90 -4.69 -25.43
CA HIS A 92 8.70 -4.98 -24.68
C HIS A 92 9.07 -5.39 -23.25
N GLY A 93 8.29 -4.94 -22.28
CA GLY A 93 8.53 -5.18 -20.87
C GLY A 93 7.24 -5.54 -20.14
N VAL A 94 7.41 -6.29 -19.07
CA VAL A 94 6.35 -6.62 -18.12
C VAL A 94 6.74 -6.09 -16.75
N GLY A 95 5.79 -5.52 -16.03
CA GLY A 95 5.93 -5.09 -14.65
C GLY A 95 4.73 -5.55 -13.81
N ALA A 96 4.96 -6.35 -12.78
CA ALA A 96 3.93 -6.66 -11.79
C ALA A 96 4.50 -6.52 -10.37
N ILE A 97 3.62 -6.30 -9.40
CA ILE A 97 3.97 -6.22 -7.99
C ILE A 97 2.91 -6.95 -7.18
N LEU A 98 3.36 -7.90 -6.36
CA LEU A 98 2.52 -8.59 -5.38
C LEU A 98 2.76 -7.98 -4.01
N THR A 99 1.73 -7.48 -3.37
CA THR A 99 1.79 -6.85 -2.05
C THR A 99 1.03 -7.71 -1.05
N PHE A 100 1.71 -8.06 0.05
CA PHE A 100 1.09 -8.68 1.21
C PHE A 100 0.43 -7.60 2.08
N PRO A 101 -0.64 -7.92 2.83
CA PRO A 101 -1.28 -6.96 3.75
C PRO A 101 -0.35 -6.33 4.80
N ASP A 102 0.80 -6.95 5.12
CA ASP A 102 1.83 -6.38 6.02
C ASP A 102 2.71 -5.30 5.35
N GLY A 103 2.43 -4.96 4.09
CA GLY A 103 3.18 -3.98 3.30
C GLY A 103 4.38 -4.56 2.56
N LYS A 104 4.72 -5.85 2.69
CA LYS A 104 5.80 -6.45 1.90
C LYS A 104 5.41 -6.59 0.45
N SER A 105 6.26 -6.06 -0.43
CA SER A 105 6.09 -6.14 -1.88
C SER A 105 7.09 -7.08 -2.55
N TYR A 106 6.64 -7.81 -3.54
CA TYR A 106 7.43 -8.72 -4.37
C TYR A 106 7.28 -8.28 -5.83
N PRO A 107 8.22 -7.47 -6.35
CA PRO A 107 8.18 -7.01 -7.73
C PRO A 107 8.61 -8.12 -8.70
N LEU A 108 7.98 -8.11 -9.86
CA LEU A 108 8.29 -8.91 -11.03
C LEU A 108 8.54 -7.97 -12.20
N THR A 109 9.71 -8.09 -12.82
CA THR A 109 10.02 -7.35 -14.04
C THR A 109 10.77 -8.27 -14.99
N ALA A 110 10.33 -8.31 -16.25
CA ALA A 110 11.03 -9.06 -17.28
C ALA A 110 10.95 -8.33 -18.62
N LYS A 111 11.92 -8.62 -19.49
CA LYS A 111 11.90 -8.19 -20.89
C LYS A 111 11.31 -9.32 -21.74
N LEU A 112 10.34 -9.01 -22.58
CA LEU A 112 9.83 -9.97 -23.55
C LEU A 112 10.73 -9.94 -24.80
N TYR A 113 11.10 -11.12 -25.29
CA TYR A 113 12.00 -11.30 -26.45
C TYR A 113 11.24 -11.67 -27.73
N PHE A 114 9.95 -11.38 -27.77
CA PHE A 114 9.09 -11.56 -28.93
C PHE A 114 8.31 -10.28 -29.18
N ASP A 115 7.90 -10.08 -30.44
CA ASP A 115 7.13 -8.90 -30.81
C ASP A 115 5.71 -8.99 -30.21
N CYS A 116 5.32 -7.96 -29.45
CA CYS A 116 3.99 -7.88 -28.88
C CYS A 116 3.41 -6.46 -29.00
N THR A 117 2.08 -6.36 -29.00
CA THR A 117 1.37 -5.08 -28.89
C THR A 117 1.22 -4.68 -27.42
N ASN A 118 0.84 -3.43 -27.12
CA ASN A 118 0.54 -3.00 -25.75
C ASN A 118 -0.40 -3.98 -25.03
N ASN A 119 -1.56 -4.28 -25.64
CA ASN A 119 -2.52 -5.21 -25.05
C ASN A 119 -1.92 -6.60 -24.80
N MET A 120 -1.10 -7.12 -25.72
CA MET A 120 -0.42 -8.40 -25.49
C MET A 120 0.56 -8.31 -24.33
N ALA A 121 1.30 -7.22 -24.18
CA ALA A 121 2.19 -7.01 -23.04
C ALA A 121 1.41 -6.98 -21.71
N GLU A 122 0.23 -6.36 -21.66
CA GLU A 122 -0.64 -6.42 -20.47
C GLU A 122 -1.03 -7.85 -20.11
N TYR A 123 -1.49 -8.62 -21.11
CA TYR A 123 -1.88 -10.01 -20.92
C TYR A 123 -0.72 -10.91 -20.46
N GLU A 124 0.46 -10.73 -21.04
CA GLU A 124 1.68 -11.42 -20.63
C GLU A 124 2.07 -11.06 -19.19
N THR A 125 2.00 -9.77 -18.85
CA THR A 125 2.28 -9.30 -17.50
C THR A 125 1.32 -9.91 -16.48
N CYS A 126 0.02 -9.92 -16.79
CA CYS A 126 -1.01 -10.56 -15.97
C CYS A 126 -0.70 -12.05 -15.75
N SER A 127 -0.43 -12.78 -16.83
CA SER A 127 -0.16 -14.22 -16.78
C SER A 127 1.08 -14.54 -15.93
N MET A 128 2.15 -13.76 -16.09
CA MET A 128 3.37 -13.92 -15.30
C MET A 128 3.15 -13.56 -13.83
N GLY A 129 2.38 -12.52 -13.53
CA GLY A 129 2.00 -12.14 -12.17
C GLY A 129 1.18 -13.22 -11.46
N VAL A 130 0.15 -13.77 -12.13
CA VAL A 130 -0.65 -14.89 -11.61
C VAL A 130 0.21 -16.14 -11.41
N LYS A 131 1.13 -16.42 -12.34
CA LYS A 131 2.07 -17.53 -12.22
C LYS A 131 2.97 -17.39 -10.99
N MET A 132 3.50 -16.19 -10.74
CA MET A 132 4.26 -15.88 -9.54
C MET A 132 3.42 -16.08 -8.27
N ALA A 133 2.17 -15.62 -8.26
CA ALA A 133 1.27 -15.81 -7.13
C ALA A 133 1.00 -17.30 -6.84
N TYR A 134 0.84 -18.11 -7.89
CA TYR A 134 0.70 -19.56 -7.79
C TYR A 134 1.97 -20.23 -7.21
N ASP A 135 3.15 -19.79 -7.64
CA ASP A 135 4.42 -20.33 -7.16
C ASP A 135 4.65 -19.97 -5.68
N LEU A 136 4.21 -18.79 -5.26
CA LEU A 136 4.16 -18.33 -3.86
C LEU A 136 3.04 -18.97 -3.02
N LYS A 137 2.22 -19.86 -3.61
CA LYS A 137 1.10 -20.55 -2.93
C LYS A 137 0.06 -19.60 -2.32
N ILE A 138 -0.14 -18.46 -2.97
CA ILE A 138 -1.18 -17.50 -2.61
C ILE A 138 -2.56 -18.11 -2.88
N LYS A 139 -3.45 -18.08 -1.88
CA LYS A 139 -4.81 -18.64 -1.99
C LYS A 139 -5.85 -17.62 -2.44
N LYS A 140 -5.71 -16.37 -2.01
CA LYS A 140 -6.62 -15.27 -2.31
C LYS A 140 -5.80 -14.14 -2.89
N LEU A 141 -6.13 -13.77 -4.14
CA LEU A 141 -5.46 -12.72 -4.87
C LEU A 141 -6.50 -11.74 -5.39
N GLN A 142 -6.29 -10.46 -5.11
CA GLN A 142 -7.03 -9.35 -5.67
C GLN A 142 -6.15 -8.66 -6.70
N VAL A 143 -6.64 -8.51 -7.92
CA VAL A 143 -5.86 -8.01 -9.06
C VAL A 143 -6.39 -6.65 -9.49
N TYR A 144 -5.48 -5.71 -9.69
CA TYR A 144 -5.73 -4.36 -10.16
C TYR A 144 -4.93 -4.06 -11.41
N GLU A 145 -5.54 -3.32 -12.32
CA GLU A 145 -5.07 -3.03 -13.66
C GLU A 145 -5.76 -1.73 -14.11
N ASP A 146 -5.21 -0.99 -15.08
CA ASP A 146 -5.70 0.33 -15.52
C ASP A 146 -6.29 0.36 -16.95
N SER A 147 -6.10 -0.67 -17.77
CA SER A 147 -6.80 -0.92 -19.03
C SER A 147 -8.18 -1.57 -18.85
N LEU A 148 -9.22 -0.74 -18.90
CA LEU A 148 -10.62 -1.20 -18.95
C LEU A 148 -10.88 -2.36 -19.91
N LEU A 149 -10.20 -2.37 -21.06
CA LEU A 149 -10.30 -3.47 -22.03
C LEU A 149 -9.86 -4.80 -21.42
N VAL A 150 -8.69 -4.82 -20.78
CA VAL A 150 -8.09 -6.02 -20.18
C VAL A 150 -8.95 -6.47 -19.01
N ILE A 151 -9.37 -5.56 -18.13
CA ILE A 151 -10.27 -5.86 -17.00
C ILE A 151 -11.54 -6.57 -17.48
N HIS A 152 -12.27 -5.99 -18.43
CA HIS A 152 -13.54 -6.54 -18.88
C HIS A 152 -13.36 -7.86 -19.65
N GLN A 153 -12.27 -8.03 -20.40
CA GLN A 153 -12.00 -9.28 -21.10
C GLN A 153 -11.57 -10.40 -20.13
N LEU A 154 -10.74 -10.10 -19.12
CA LEU A 154 -10.36 -11.05 -18.07
C LEU A 154 -11.56 -11.50 -17.22
N ASN A 155 -12.49 -10.57 -16.94
CA ASN A 155 -13.75 -10.89 -16.27
C ASN A 155 -14.77 -11.61 -17.17
N ARG A 156 -14.42 -11.89 -18.44
CA ARG A 156 -15.29 -12.52 -19.45
C ARG A 156 -16.56 -11.74 -19.75
N GLU A 157 -16.55 -10.44 -19.47
CA GLU A 157 -17.65 -9.54 -19.79
C GLU A 157 -17.58 -9.13 -21.26
N TRP A 158 -16.36 -8.99 -21.80
CA TRP A 158 -16.11 -8.63 -23.19
C TRP A 158 -15.38 -9.74 -23.93
N GLU A 159 -15.74 -9.95 -25.20
CA GLU A 159 -15.06 -10.89 -26.09
C GLU A 159 -14.09 -10.16 -27.02
N THR A 160 -12.98 -10.81 -27.37
CA THR A 160 -12.04 -10.32 -28.38
C THR A 160 -12.15 -11.15 -29.66
N ARG A 161 -12.13 -10.46 -30.80
CA ARG A 161 -12.01 -11.08 -32.13
C ARG A 161 -10.57 -11.11 -32.63
N ASP A 162 -9.64 -10.49 -31.90
CA ASP A 162 -8.24 -10.48 -32.28
C ASP A 162 -7.64 -11.87 -32.08
N SER A 163 -7.23 -12.50 -33.19
CA SER A 163 -6.53 -13.79 -33.22
C SER A 163 -5.32 -13.88 -32.29
N LYS A 164 -4.66 -12.74 -31.98
CA LYS A 164 -3.51 -12.69 -31.07
C LYS A 164 -3.91 -12.70 -29.60
N LEU A 165 -5.12 -12.21 -29.26
CA LEU A 165 -5.60 -12.11 -27.89
C LEU A 165 -6.47 -13.31 -27.47
N ILE A 166 -7.15 -13.94 -28.43
CA ILE A 166 -7.96 -15.16 -28.20
C ILE A 166 -7.24 -16.25 -27.40
N PRO A 167 -5.93 -16.52 -27.60
CA PRO A 167 -5.23 -17.53 -26.82
C PRO A 167 -5.26 -17.27 -25.31
N TYR A 168 -5.16 -16.01 -24.85
CA TYR A 168 -5.06 -15.67 -23.43
C TYR A 168 -6.33 -16.01 -22.64
N ASN A 169 -7.51 -15.99 -23.28
CA ASN A 169 -8.78 -16.41 -22.65
C ASN A 169 -8.80 -17.88 -22.18
N LYS A 170 -7.86 -18.71 -22.65
CA LYS A 170 -7.73 -20.11 -22.19
C LYS A 170 -6.79 -20.27 -21.01
N TYR A 171 -5.89 -19.32 -20.81
CA TYR A 171 -4.78 -19.41 -19.86
C TYR A 171 -5.03 -18.63 -18.56
N ILE A 172 -5.91 -17.63 -18.60
CA ILE A 172 -6.35 -16.83 -17.46
C ILE A 172 -7.83 -17.14 -17.19
#